data_AF-M2SM54-F1
#
_entry.id   AF-M2SM54-F1
#
_cell.length_a   1.000
_cell.length_b   1.000
_cell.length_c   1.000
_cell.angle_alpha   90.00
_cell.angle_beta   90.00
_cell.angle_gamma   90.00
#
_symmetry.space_group_name_H-M   'P 1'
#
loop_
_entity.id
_entity.type
_entity.pdbx_description
1 polymer ?
#
loop_
_entity_poly.entity_id
_entity_poly.type
_entity_poly.pdbx_seq_one_letter_code
_entity_poly.pdbx_strand_id
1 'polypeptide(L)'
;DRHKSHYTKQFCQLAEDNKIQLFALPPHTTHLLQPLDVGWFQPLKWYHGKTLEYASRTGSRDIKKADFMATIEEIRCLTFTKSTICSGWRRTGIMPYKPD
;
A
#
# COMPACT_ATOMS: atom_id res chain seq x y z
N ASP A 1 -8.16 3.70 7.51
CA ASP A 1 -8.69 2.43 8.08
C ASP A 1 -9.21 2.54 9.53
N ARG A 2 -9.19 3.71 10.20
CA ARG A 2 -9.71 3.90 11.59
C ARG A 2 -9.24 2.85 12.60
N HIS A 3 -8.05 2.29 12.40
CA HIS A 3 -7.51 1.33 13.34
C HIS A 3 -7.16 2.05 14.66
N LYS A 4 -7.50 1.46 15.81
CA LYS A 4 -7.37 2.12 17.13
C LYS A 4 -5.93 2.54 17.46
N SER A 5 -4.92 1.86 16.89
CA SER A 5 -3.52 2.24 17.04
C SER A 5 -3.15 3.57 16.33
N HIS A 6 -3.91 3.99 15.32
CA HIS A 6 -3.61 5.18 14.50
C HIS A 6 -4.07 6.51 15.11
N TYR A 7 -4.71 6.47 16.29
CA TYR A 7 -5.29 7.66 16.94
C TYR A 7 -4.98 7.72 18.44
N THR A 8 -3.89 7.10 18.86
CA THR A 8 -3.44 7.23 20.25
C THR A 8 -2.91 8.64 20.50
N LYS A 9 -3.10 9.16 21.72
CA LYS A 9 -2.55 10.47 22.10
C LYS A 9 -1.03 10.56 21.85
N GLN A 10 -0.32 9.48 22.16
CA GLN A 10 1.13 9.37 21.94
C GLN A 10 1.50 9.48 20.46
N PHE A 11 0.74 8.83 19.57
CA PHE A 11 0.96 8.92 18.12
C PHE A 11 0.70 10.34 17.60
N CYS A 12 -0.41 10.96 18.01
CA CYS A 12 -0.74 12.33 17.60
C CYS A 12 0.31 13.34 18.08
N GLN A 13 0.77 13.22 19.34
CA GLN A 13 1.81 14.08 19.89
C GLN A 13 3.12 13.92 19.11
N LEU A 14 3.52 12.68 18.82
CA LEU A 14 4.73 12.42 18.04
C LEU A 14 4.66 13.02 16.63
N ALA A 15 3.49 12.96 15.98
CA ALA A 15 3.29 13.57 14.67
C ALA A 15 3.39 15.11 14.75
N GLU A 16 2.79 15.72 15.76
CA GLU A 16 2.84 17.17 16.00
C GLU A 16 4.27 17.65 16.28
N ASP A 17 5.00 16.97 17.16
CA ASP A 17 6.40 17.29 17.50
C ASP A 17 7.32 17.23 16.27
N ASN A 18 6.99 16.37 15.31
CA ASN A 18 7.72 16.20 14.04
C ASN A 18 7.13 17.01 12.87
N LYS A 19 6.14 17.89 13.11
CA LYS A 19 5.47 18.72 12.08
C LYS A 19 4.84 17.90 10.95
N ILE A 20 4.32 16.71 11.28
CA ILE A 20 3.62 15.82 10.35
C ILE A 20 2.12 16.07 10.47
N GLN A 21 1.50 16.51 9.36
CA GLN A 21 0.04 16.65 9.30
C GLN A 21 -0.64 15.29 9.08
N LEU A 22 -1.43 14.85 10.05
CA LEU A 22 -2.20 13.62 9.96
C LEU A 22 -3.47 13.84 9.12
N PHE A 23 -3.69 12.97 8.12
CA PHE A 23 -4.93 12.92 7.35
C PHE A 23 -5.79 11.73 7.78
N ALA A 24 -6.95 12.02 8.36
CA ALA A 24 -7.93 11.00 8.73
C ALA A 24 -8.97 10.82 7.61
N LEU A 25 -9.06 9.61 7.07
CA LEU A 25 -10.13 9.27 6.13
C LEU A 25 -11.48 9.10 6.87
N PRO A 26 -12.62 9.46 6.25
CA PRO A 26 -13.93 9.09 6.74
C PRO A 26 -14.04 7.57 7.00
N PRO A 27 -14.97 7.14 7.87
CA PRO A 27 -15.15 5.73 8.14
C PRO A 27 -15.59 5.00 6.87
N HIS A 28 -15.14 3.76 6.70
CA HIS A 28 -15.50 2.88 5.57
C HIS A 28 -15.14 3.39 4.17
N THR A 29 -14.33 4.45 4.01
CA THR A 29 -13.93 4.98 2.69
C THR A 29 -12.54 4.56 2.22
N THR A 30 -11.89 3.61 2.89
CA THR A 30 -10.57 3.09 2.47
C THR A 30 -10.58 2.62 1.00
N HIS A 31 -11.63 1.92 0.59
CA HIS A 31 -11.81 1.44 -0.78
C HIS A 31 -12.04 2.55 -1.84
N LEU A 32 -12.16 3.82 -1.41
CA LEU A 32 -12.37 4.99 -2.27
C LEU A 32 -11.19 5.96 -2.21
N LEU A 33 -10.73 6.26 -0.99
CA LEU A 33 -9.81 7.37 -0.72
C LEU A 33 -8.40 6.92 -0.36
N GLN A 34 -8.16 5.62 -0.11
CA GLN A 34 -6.82 5.14 0.26
C GLN A 34 -6.08 4.69 -1.01
N PRO A 35 -5.04 5.43 -1.49
CA PRO A 35 -4.40 5.13 -2.77
C PRO A 35 -3.72 3.75 -2.81
N LEU A 36 -3.24 3.30 -1.65
CA LEU A 36 -2.70 1.96 -1.47
C LEU A 36 -3.75 0.89 -1.83
N ASP A 37 -4.96 0.99 -1.29
CA ASP A 37 -6.01 -0.01 -1.53
C ASP A 37 -6.63 0.11 -2.92
N VAL A 38 -6.87 1.34 -3.39
CA VAL A 38 -7.49 1.59 -4.71
C VAL A 38 -6.53 1.25 -5.85
N GLY A 39 -5.28 1.68 -5.72
CA GLY A 39 -4.31 1.69 -6.81
C GLY A 39 -3.21 0.65 -6.68
N TRP A 40 -2.49 0.65 -5.56
CA TRP A 40 -1.13 0.09 -5.53
C TRP A 40 -1.05 -1.36 -5.01
N PHE A 41 -1.98 -1.79 -4.16
CA PHE A 41 -1.99 -3.16 -3.65
C PHE A 41 -2.41 -4.19 -4.70
N GLN A 42 -3.19 -3.81 -5.71
CA GLN A 42 -3.54 -4.71 -6.80
C GLN A 42 -2.30 -5.14 -7.61
N PRO A 43 -1.46 -4.23 -8.16
CA PRO A 43 -0.24 -4.63 -8.84
C PRO A 43 0.77 -5.31 -7.91
N LEU A 44 0.87 -4.89 -6.64
CA LEU A 44 1.72 -5.56 -5.64
C LEU A 44 1.37 -7.06 -5.51
N LYS A 45 0.08 -7.35 -5.33
CA LYS A 45 -0.44 -8.73 -5.24
C LYS A 45 -0.21 -9.50 -6.54
N TRP A 46 -0.32 -8.83 -7.68
CA TRP A 46 -0.08 -9.44 -8.99
C TRP A 46 1.38 -9.89 -9.16
N TYR A 47 2.35 -8.99 -8.91
CA TYR A 47 3.77 -9.32 -8.98
C TYR A 47 4.16 -10.38 -7.95
N HIS A 48 3.64 -10.28 -6.73
CA HIS A 48 3.85 -11.33 -5.73
C HIS A 48 3.31 -12.68 -6.21
N GLY A 49 2.09 -12.71 -6.78
CA GLY A 49 1.52 -13.90 -7.39
C GLY A 49 2.40 -14.49 -8.50
N LYS A 50 3.06 -13.65 -9.31
CA LYS A 50 4.03 -14.08 -10.32
C LYS A 50 5.27 -14.74 -9.71
N THR A 51 5.79 -14.19 -8.62
CA THR A 51 6.89 -14.81 -7.87
C THR A 51 6.49 -16.18 -7.32
N LEU A 52 5.30 -16.31 -6.74
CA LEU A 52 4.78 -17.58 -6.24
C LEU A 52 4.60 -18.61 -7.38
N GLU A 53 4.06 -18.17 -8.52
CA GLU A 53 3.83 -18.99 -9.72
C GLU A 53 5.16 -19.53 -10.27
N TYR A 54 6.19 -18.67 -10.36
CA TYR A 54 7.52 -19.08 -10.80
C TYR A 54 8.15 -20.11 -9.85
N ALA A 55 8.13 -19.83 -8.55
CA ALA A 55 8.70 -20.72 -7.54
C ALA A 55 7.98 -22.10 -7.51
N SER A 56 6.66 -22.12 -7.68
CA SER A 56 5.89 -23.36 -7.82
C SER A 56 6.32 -24.19 -9.02
N ARG A 57 6.53 -23.54 -10.19
CA ARG A 57 7.02 -24.21 -11.41
C ARG A 57 8.44 -24.74 -11.29
N THR A 58 9.30 -24.10 -10.50
CA THR A 58 10.68 -24.55 -10.26
C THR A 58 10.81 -25.58 -9.13
N GLY A 59 9.68 -26.03 -8.57
CA GLY A 59 9.65 -27.12 -7.59
C GLY A 59 9.70 -26.68 -6.13
N SER A 60 9.58 -25.38 -5.85
CA SER A 60 9.47 -24.88 -4.48
C SER A 60 8.08 -25.21 -3.94
N ARG A 61 8.02 -26.01 -2.87
CA ARG A 61 6.75 -26.49 -2.29
C ARG A 61 6.20 -25.62 -1.16
N ASP A 62 7.08 -24.93 -0.44
CA ASP A 62 6.72 -24.08 0.70
C ASP A 62 7.40 -22.73 0.63
N ILE A 63 6.61 -21.67 0.42
CA ILE A 63 7.10 -20.28 0.48
C ILE A 63 6.88 -19.77 1.89
N LYS A 64 7.98 -19.44 2.57
CA LYS A 64 8.01 -18.98 3.96
C LYS A 64 8.07 -17.46 4.01
N LYS A 65 7.94 -16.92 5.22
CA LYS A 65 8.11 -15.48 5.48
C LYS A 65 9.47 -14.95 5.00
N ALA A 66 10.53 -15.76 5.13
CA ALA A 66 11.86 -15.38 4.66
C ALA A 66 11.91 -15.15 3.15
N ASP A 67 11.25 -16.01 2.37
CA ASP A 67 11.18 -15.90 0.91
C ASP A 67 10.36 -14.67 0.49
N PHE A 68 9.28 -14.36 1.21
CA PHE A 68 8.55 -13.10 1.04
C PHE A 68 9.47 -11.88 1.30
N MET A 69 10.21 -11.88 2.41
CA MET A 69 11.13 -10.79 2.74
C MET A 69 12.27 -10.65 1.73
N ALA A 70 12.73 -11.76 1.15
CA ALA A 70 13.76 -11.75 0.11
C ALA A 70 13.27 -11.16 -1.23
N THR A 71 11.96 -11.24 -1.49
CA THR A 71 11.37 -10.87 -2.80
C THR A 71 10.61 -9.54 -2.76
N ILE A 72 10.22 -9.06 -1.57
CA ILE A 72 9.38 -7.87 -1.44
C ILE A 72 10.02 -6.61 -2.02
N GLU A 73 11.34 -6.46 -1.96
CA GLU A 73 12.02 -5.28 -2.50
C GLU A 73 11.92 -5.22 -4.02
N GLU A 74 12.19 -6.33 -4.70
CA GLU A 74 12.03 -6.43 -6.16
C GLU A 74 10.57 -6.18 -6.58
N ILE A 75 9.63 -6.81 -5.87
CA ILE A 75 8.19 -6.61 -6.10
C ILE A 75 7.81 -5.14 -5.93
N ARG A 76 8.36 -4.44 -4.92
CA ARG A 76 8.14 -3.00 -4.70
C ARG A 76 8.69 -2.17 -5.85
N CYS A 77 9.90 -2.45 -6.34
CA CYS A 77 10.49 -1.76 -7.49
C CYS A 77 9.62 -1.90 -8.75
N LEU A 78 9.06 -3.08 -9.00
CA LEU A 78 8.15 -3.34 -10.13
C LEU A 78 6.78 -2.67 -9.95
N THR A 79 6.32 -2.56 -8.70
CA THR A 79 4.98 -2.04 -8.36
C THR A 79 4.93 -0.53 -8.27
N PHE A 80 5.86 0.10 -7.57
CA PHE A 80 5.83 1.52 -7.20
C PHE A 80 6.61 2.40 -8.17
N THR A 81 6.28 2.31 -9.45
CA THR A 81 6.79 3.23 -10.47
C THR A 81 6.12 4.59 -10.37
N LYS A 82 6.72 5.63 -10.96
CA LYS A 82 6.10 6.97 -11.05
C LYS A 82 4.67 6.89 -11.64
N SER A 83 4.48 6.06 -12.67
CA SER A 83 3.18 5.90 -13.33
C SER A 83 2.13 5.30 -12.41
N THR A 84 2.46 4.22 -11.70
CA THR A 84 1.50 3.56 -10.79
C THR A 84 1.20 4.42 -9.58
N ILE A 85 2.21 5.13 -9.02
CA ILE A 85 2.03 6.10 -7.94
C ILE A 85 1.04 7.19 -8.38
N CYS A 86 1.30 7.86 -9.50
CA CYS A 86 0.39 8.90 -10.03
C CYS A 86 -1.01 8.37 -10.33
N SER A 87 -1.13 7.13 -10.82
CA SER A 87 -2.42 6.48 -11.09
C SER A 87 -3.23 6.26 -9.82
N GLY A 88 -2.63 5.76 -8.74
CA GLY A 88 -3.35 5.54 -7.47
C GLY A 88 -3.92 6.83 -6.91
N TRP A 89 -3.14 7.92 -6.93
CA TRP A 89 -3.62 9.24 -6.52
C TRP A 89 -4.80 9.74 -7.37
N ARG A 90 -4.69 9.60 -8.70
CA ARG A 90 -5.76 10.00 -9.63
C ARG A 90 -7.05 9.23 -9.38
N ARG A 91 -6.93 7.92 -9.13
CA ARG A 91 -8.09 7.04 -8.89
C ARG A 91 -8.80 7.31 -7.58
N THR A 92 -8.10 7.86 -6.58
CA THR A 92 -8.71 8.31 -5.33
C THR A 92 -9.33 9.70 -5.39
N GLY A 93 -9.18 10.43 -6.51
CA GLY A 93 -9.65 11.81 -6.62
C GLY A 93 -8.91 12.80 -5.73
N ILE A 94 -7.82 12.40 -5.06
CA ILE A 94 -7.02 13.27 -4.19
C ILE A 94 -6.07 14.13 -5.03
N MET A 95 -5.45 13.56 -6.07
CA MET A 95 -4.54 14.30 -6.95
C MET A 95 -4.63 13.80 -8.40
N PRO A 96 -5.14 14.62 -9.35
CA PRO A 96 -5.73 15.94 -9.12
C PRO A 96 -6.97 15.85 -8.23
N TYR A 97 -7.24 16.89 -7.45
CA TYR A 97 -8.42 16.96 -6.60
C TYR A 97 -9.69 16.94 -7.48
N LYS A 98 -10.54 15.95 -7.26
CA LYS A 98 -11.81 15.75 -7.96
C LYS A 98 -12.91 15.50 -6.92
N PRO A 99 -13.67 16.54 -6.53
CA PRO A 99 -14.72 16.44 -5.52
C PRO A 99 -16.05 15.88 -6.04
N ASP A 100 -16.22 15.78 -7.37
CA ASP A 100 -17.41 15.26 -8.06
C ASP A 100 -17.40 13.73 -8.14
#